data_AF-A0A6C0FYW3-F1
#
_entry.id   AF-A0A6C0FYW3-F1
#
_cell.length_a   1.000
_cell.length_b   1.000
_cell.length_c   1.000
_cell.angle_alpha   90.00
_cell.angle_beta   90.00
_cell.angle_gamma   90.00
#
_symmetry.space_group_name_H-M   'P 1'
#
loop_
_entity.id
_entity.type
_entity.pdbx_description
1 polymer ?
#
loop_
_entity_poly.entity_id
_entity_poly.type
_entity_poly.pdbx_seq_one_letter_code
_entity_poly.pdbx_strand_id
1 'polypeptide(L)' 'MIRPMLGVVPRFVWEERRFSDLQESINRFVCAGNRIPPEWVEEYNELLKRILKQRGTIGVEGDAARQHP' A
#
# COMPACT_ATOMS: atom_id res chain seq x y z
N MET A 1 -30.23 0.80 -2.44
CA MET A 1 -29.15 -0.01 -1.83
C MET A 1 -28.61 -0.96 -2.87
N ILE A 2 -27.42 -0.70 -3.42
CA ILE A 2 -26.75 -1.63 -4.34
C ILE A 2 -26.01 -2.65 -3.46
N ARG A 3 -26.54 -3.88 -3.38
CA ARG A 3 -25.81 -5.02 -2.80
C ARG A 3 -24.82 -5.50 -3.88
N PRO A 4 -23.50 -5.48 -3.65
CA PRO A 4 -22.56 -6.08 -4.60
C PRO A 4 -22.92 -7.56 -4.75
N MET A 5 -22.87 -8.08 -5.98
CA MET A 5 -23.15 -9.49 -6.24
C MET A 5 -22.25 -10.35 -5.36
N LEU A 6 -22.85 -11.33 -4.68
CA LEU A 6 -22.20 -12.25 -3.74
C LEU A 6 -20.92 -12.81 -4.38
N GLY A 7 -19.75 -12.36 -3.90
CA GLY A 7 -18.43 -12.78 -4.39
C GLY A 7 -17.53 -11.64 -4.87
N VAL A 8 -18.07 -10.48 -5.23
CA VAL A 8 -17.25 -9.33 -5.67
C VAL A 8 -17.04 -8.40 -4.48
N VAL A 9 -15.88 -8.53 -3.83
CA VAL A 9 -15.43 -7.58 -2.81
C VAL A 9 -15.21 -6.22 -3.49
N PRO A 10 -15.78 -5.11 -2.98
CA PRO A 10 -15.49 -3.79 -3.51
C PRO A 10 -13.99 -3.54 -3.54
N ARG A 11 -13.49 -2.94 -4.63
CA ARG A 11 -12.05 -2.76 -4.85
C ARG A 11 -11.34 -2.17 -3.64
N PHE A 12 -11.90 -1.15 -3.00
CA PHE A 12 -11.30 -0.51 -1.82
C PHE A 12 -11.13 -1.49 -0.64
N VAL A 13 -12.13 -2.35 -0.38
CA VAL A 13 -12.05 -3.37 0.67
C VAL A 13 -10.99 -4.41 0.33
N TRP A 14 -10.89 -4.81 -0.93
CA TRP A 14 -9.88 -5.75 -1.39
C TRP A 14 -8.47 -5.14 -1.29
N GLU A 15 -8.30 -3.88 -1.71
CA GLU A 15 -7.03 -3.15 -1.65
C GLU A 15 -6.56 -2.95 -0.20
N GLU A 16 -7.45 -2.60 0.73
CA GLU A 16 -7.09 -2.48 2.16
C GLU A 16 -6.67 -3.81 2.78
N ARG A 17 -7.39 -4.91 2.47
CA ARG A 17 -7.00 -6.26 2.92
C ARG A 17 -5.66 -6.67 2.35
N ARG A 18 -5.48 -6.50 1.03
CA ARG A 18 -4.24 -6.83 0.35
C ARG A 18 -3.07 -6.03 0.89
N PHE A 19 -3.27 -4.75 1.18
CA PHE A 19 -2.26 -3.89 1.80
C PHE A 19 -1.83 -4.43 3.18
N SER A 20 -2.79 -4.81 4.02
CA SER A 20 -2.52 -5.42 5.33
C SER A 20 -1.75 -6.75 5.21
N ASP A 21 -2.17 -7.63 4.31
CA ASP A 21 -1.52 -8.94 4.09
C ASP A 21 -0.08 -8.77 3.60
N LEU A 22 0.14 -7.80 2.71
CA LEU A 22 1.45 -7.51 2.14
C LEU A 22 2.38 -6.88 3.18
N GLN A 23 1.88 -5.94 4.00
CA GLN A 23 2.64 -5.35 5.09
C GLN A 23 3.12 -6.40 6.10
N GLU A 24 2.24 -7.32 6.49
CA GLU A 24 2.56 -8.42 7.41
C GLU A 24 3.60 -9.37 6.80
N SER A 25 3.44 -9.72 5.52
CA SER A 25 4.38 -10.59 4.81
C SER A 25 5.77 -9.96 4.68
N ILE A 26 5.83 -8.68 4.34
CA ILE A 26 7.07 -7.90 4.27
C ILE A 26 7.74 -7.86 5.65
N ASN A 27 6.99 -7.58 6.71
CA ASN A 27 7.51 -7.55 8.08
C ASN A 27 8.17 -8.88 8.47
N ARG A 28 7.48 -10.00 8.23
CA ARG A 28 8.02 -11.34 8.49
C ARG A 28 9.31 -11.61 7.73
N PHE A 29 9.39 -11.21 6.46
CA PHE A 29 10.60 -11.37 5.65
C PHE A 29 11.76 -10.54 6.21
N VAL A 30 11.50 -9.28 6.59
CA VAL A 30 12.51 -8.42 7.22
C VAL A 30 13.00 -9.02 8.53
N CYS A 31 12.09 -9.47 9.40
CA CYS A 31 12.45 -10.10 10.68
C CYS A 31 13.26 -11.38 10.51
N ALA A 32 13.02 -12.14 9.45
CA ALA A 32 13.79 -13.32 9.11
C ALA A 32 15.12 -13.03 8.39
N GLY A 33 15.44 -11.76 8.10
CA GLY A 33 16.63 -11.37 7.33
C GLY A 33 16.57 -11.77 5.86
N ASN A 34 15.37 -12.02 5.33
CA ASN A 34 15.16 -12.44 3.95
C ASN A 34 15.07 -11.23 3.01
N ARG A 35 15.52 -11.42 1.76
CA ARG A 35 15.31 -10.44 0.70
C ARG A 35 13.83 -10.37 0.35
N ILE A 36 13.27 -9.16 0.36
CA ILE A 36 11.90 -8.92 -0.07
C ILE A 36 11.87 -8.95 -1.62
N PRO A 37 10.91 -9.66 -2.24
CA PRO A 37 10.67 -9.56 -3.67
C PRO A 37 10.34 -8.12 -4.10
N PRO A 38 10.97 -7.57 -5.16
CA PRO A 38 10.71 -6.20 -5.60
C PRO A 38 9.24 -5.96 -5.98
N GLU A 39 8.56 -6.97 -6.52
CA GLU A 39 7.16 -6.91 -6.91
C GLU A 39 6.24 -6.65 -5.70
N TRP A 40 6.61 -7.15 -4.51
CA TRP A 40 5.88 -6.90 -3.28
C TRP A 40 6.04 -5.45 -2.82
N VAL A 41 7.24 -4.88 -2.97
CA VAL A 41 7.50 -3.48 -2.64
C VAL A 41 6.75 -2.56 -3.59
N GLU A 42 6.77 -2.87 -4.89
CA GLU A 42 6.01 -2.16 -5.92
C GLU A 42 4.51 -2.19 -5.63
N GLU A 43 3.95 -3.38 -5.38
CA GLU A 43 2.53 -3.53 -5.05
C GLU A 43 2.15 -2.76 -3.77
N TYR A 44 2.97 -2.83 -2.72
CA TYR A 44 2.77 -2.07 -1.48
C TYR A 44 2.71 -0.56 -1.75
N ASN A 45 3.66 -0.04 -2.52
CA ASN A 45 3.73 1.38 -2.86
C ASN A 45 2.51 1.81 -3.69
N GLU A 46 2.06 1.00 -4.64
CA GLU A 46 0.87 1.29 -5.45
C GLU A 46 -0.42 1.26 -4.62
N LEU A 47 -0.57 0.28 -3.73
CA LEU A 47 -1.71 0.20 -2.81
C LEU A 47 -1.74 1.39 -1.86
N LEU A 48 -0.58 1.77 -1.29
CA LEU A 48 -0.47 2.93 -0.41
C LEU A 48 -0.90 4.22 -1.13
N LYS A 49 -0.38 4.47 -2.34
CA LYS A 49 -0.77 5.64 -3.15
C LYS A 49 -2.29 5.69 -3.38
N ARG A 50 -2.90 4.55 -3.72
CA ARG A 50 -4.35 4.47 -3.97
C ARG A 50 -5.18 4.69 -2.70
N ILE A 51 -4.77 4.12 -1.58
CA ILE A 51 -5.44 4.27 -0.29
C ILE A 51 -5.36 5.74 0.18
N LEU A 52 -4.19 6.37 0.06
CA LEU A 52 -4.01 7.79 0.40
C LEU A 52 -4.87 8.71 -0.48
N LYS A 53 -4.93 8.43 -1.79
CA LYS A 53 -5.80 9.14 -2.72
C LYS A 53 -7.28 9.01 -2.34
N GLN A 54 -7.72 7.82 -1.92
CA GLN A 54 -9.09 7.55 -1.48
C GLN A 54 -9.43 8.24 -0.15
N ARG A 55 -8.45 8.39 0.75
CA ARG A 55 -8.61 9.01 2.08
C ARG A 55 -8.48 10.53 2.07
N GLY A 56 -8.21 11.16 0.92
CA GLY A 56 -8.05 12.61 0.82
C GLY A 56 -6.91 13.18 1.66
N THR A 57 -5.97 12.33 2.09
CA THR A 57 -4.82 12.76 2.89
C THR A 57 -3.78 13.31 1.94
N ILE A 58 -3.63 14.64 1.95
CA ILE A 58 -2.63 15.39 1.18
C ILE A 58 -1.24 14.86 1.56
N GLY A 59 -0.41 14.64 0.54
CA GLY A 59 0.86 13.93 0.64
C GLY A 59 1.82 14.52 1.66
N VAL A 60 2.59 13.64 2.31
CA VAL A 60 3.87 14.04 2.87
C VAL A 60 4.85 14.11 1.71
N GLU A 61 5.04 15.32 1.19
CA GLU A 61 6.13 15.64 0.28
C GLU A 61 7.45 15.26 0.95
N GLY A 62 8.25 14.44 0.26
CA GLY A 62 9.67 14.34 0.52
C GLY A 62 10.31 15.64 0.07
N ASP A 63 10.43 16.59 1.00
CA ASP A 63 11.19 17.83 0.85
C ASP A 63 12.69 17.50 0.84
N ALA A 64 13.16 16.91 -0.25
CA ALA A 64 14.58 16.70 -0.53
C ALA A 64 15.00 17.62 -1.67
N ALA A 65 14.78 18.93 -1.49
CA ALA A 65 15.37 19.96 -2.33
C ALA A 65 15.72 21.20 -1.49
N ARG A 66 16.86 21.15 -0.78
CA ARG A 66 17.65 22.37 -0.55
C ARG A 66 19.10 22.12 -0.89
N GLN A 67 19.45 22.64 -2.07
CA GLN A 67 20.81 22.93 -2.50
C GLN A 67 21.56 23.63 -1.37
N HIS A 68 22.74 23.10 -1.02
CA HIS A 68 23.71 23.82 -0.20
C HIS A 68 24.50 24.80 -1.11
N PRO A 69 24.96 25.94 -0.56
CA PRO A 69 25.31 27.15 -1.28
C PRO A 69 26.61 27.07 -2.09
#